data_AF-A0A423WMG9-F1
#
_entry.id   AF-A0A423WMG9-F1
#
_cell.length_a   1.000
_cell.length_b   1.000
_cell.length_c   1.000
_cell.angle_alpha   90.00
_cell.angle_beta   90.00
_cell.angle_gamma   90.00
#
_symmetry.space_group_name_H-M   'P 1'
#
loop_
_entity.id
_entity.type
_entity.pdbx_description
1 polymer ?
#
loop_
_entity_poly.entity_id
_entity_poly.type
_entity_poly.pdbx_seq_one_letter_code
_entity_poly.pdbx_strand_id
1 'polypeptide(L)'
;MIRNTAPDYVTVPPPAYVERAPVRDVLDEAHQLIFQRALRNVLSTDIVETTFAQIIDRLPLASVALTIRGIEFYEAIINHKALDPEAFLKVKALLRDFDIASLELQVEVLERYQRNTASSKASRLHLIELVVIAIHRIAIQVYKIGTPLKERGLQEDQLCYSSDRYKMRYYPTPFVLRQYADPKQYREEGIAELPGYWAEDQIFGGVVVFDRGNGTELITV
;
A
#
# COMPACT_ATOMS: atom_id res chain seq x y z
N MET A 1 26.73 32.34 -2.79
CA MET A 1 25.45 31.99 -3.46
C MET A 1 25.36 30.48 -3.52
N ILE A 2 24.64 29.86 -2.57
CA ILE A 2 24.45 28.40 -2.54
C ILE A 2 23.16 28.13 -3.32
N ARG A 3 23.28 27.46 -4.47
CA ARG A 3 22.12 26.99 -5.23
C ARG A 3 21.43 25.91 -4.39
N ASN A 4 20.20 26.23 -3.98
CA ASN A 4 19.28 25.33 -3.33
C ASN A 4 18.75 24.36 -4.40
N THR A 5 19.46 23.27 -4.68
CA THR A 5 18.93 22.19 -5.51
C THR A 5 18.46 21.09 -4.58
N ALA A 6 17.15 21.07 -4.35
CA ALA A 6 16.49 19.87 -3.89
C ALA A 6 16.89 18.71 -4.81
N PRO A 7 17.09 17.50 -4.27
CA PRO A 7 17.41 16.36 -5.10
C PRO A 7 16.25 16.08 -6.06
N ASP A 8 16.55 16.18 -7.36
CA ASP A 8 15.63 15.81 -8.43
C ASP A 8 15.36 14.31 -8.33
N TYR A 9 14.13 13.98 -7.98
CA TYR A 9 13.59 12.66 -8.17
C TYR A 9 12.61 12.74 -9.33
N VAL A 10 12.68 11.78 -10.25
CA VAL A 10 11.59 11.54 -11.21
C VAL A 10 10.45 10.96 -10.41
N THR A 11 9.67 11.85 -9.82
CA THR A 11 8.44 11.50 -9.14
C THR A 11 7.36 11.47 -10.20
N VAL A 12 6.67 10.35 -10.36
CA VAL A 12 5.37 10.39 -11.05
C VAL A 12 4.53 11.40 -10.26
N PRO A 13 4.01 12.46 -10.89
CA PRO A 13 3.18 13.41 -10.16
C PRO A 13 2.06 12.63 -9.44
N PRO A 14 1.58 13.11 -8.28
CA PRO A 14 0.33 12.66 -7.70
C PRO A 14 -0.65 12.37 -8.84
N PRO A 15 -1.31 11.20 -8.89
CA PRO A 15 -2.47 11.12 -9.75
C PRO A 15 -3.36 12.33 -9.40
N ALA A 16 -3.82 13.04 -10.44
CA ALA A 16 -4.82 14.09 -10.26
C ALA A 16 -5.96 13.50 -9.41
N TYR A 17 -6.62 14.34 -8.59
CA TYR A 17 -7.77 13.93 -7.76
C TYR A 17 -8.56 12.83 -8.46
N VAL A 18 -8.60 11.65 -7.85
CA VAL A 18 -9.25 10.51 -8.48
C VAL A 18 -10.59 10.36 -7.80
N GLU A 19 -11.66 10.61 -8.55
CA GLU A 19 -13.00 10.34 -8.10
C GLU A 19 -13.13 8.88 -7.66
N ARG A 20 -13.69 8.67 -6.47
CA ARG A 20 -13.92 7.35 -5.90
C ARG A 20 -15.40 7.14 -5.62
N ALA A 21 -15.82 5.90 -5.75
CA ALA A 21 -17.17 5.47 -5.38
C ALA A 21 -17.12 4.09 -4.72
N PRO A 22 -18.10 3.75 -3.85
CA PRO A 22 -18.27 2.40 -3.35
C PRO A 22 -18.42 1.41 -4.51
N VAL A 23 -17.76 0.24 -4.38
CA VAL A 23 -17.84 -0.85 -5.36
C VAL A 23 -19.29 -1.19 -5.76
N ARG A 24 -20.20 -1.22 -4.77
CA ARG A 24 -21.62 -1.53 -4.98
C ARG A 24 -22.38 -0.53 -5.83
N ASP A 25 -21.89 0.71 -5.93
CA ASP A 25 -22.58 1.79 -6.65
C ASP A 25 -22.19 1.83 -8.13
N VAL A 26 -21.09 1.15 -8.53
CA VAL A 26 -20.57 1.18 -9.91
C VAL A 26 -20.64 -0.17 -10.62
N LEU A 27 -20.27 -1.26 -9.95
CA LEU A 27 -20.24 -2.59 -10.57
C LEU A 27 -21.63 -3.23 -10.56
N ASP A 28 -21.96 -4.01 -11.59
CA ASP A 28 -23.15 -4.87 -11.54
C ASP A 28 -22.94 -6.09 -10.61
N GLU A 29 -24.01 -6.82 -10.33
CA GLU A 29 -23.99 -7.98 -9.42
C GLU A 29 -22.97 -9.05 -9.83
N ALA A 30 -22.82 -9.32 -11.13
CA ALA A 30 -21.90 -10.35 -11.62
C ALA A 30 -20.44 -9.95 -11.42
N HIS A 31 -20.09 -8.70 -11.75
CA HIS A 31 -18.75 -8.15 -11.54
C HIS A 31 -18.43 -8.02 -10.05
N GLN A 32 -19.37 -7.57 -9.24
CA GLN A 32 -19.22 -7.52 -7.78
C GLN A 32 -18.92 -8.90 -7.21
N LEU A 33 -19.69 -9.92 -7.59
CA LEU A 33 -19.50 -11.27 -7.06
C LEU A 33 -18.09 -11.82 -7.38
N ILE A 34 -17.62 -11.61 -8.61
CA ILE A 34 -16.30 -12.08 -9.05
C ILE A 34 -15.18 -11.31 -8.32
N PHE A 35 -15.29 -9.99 -8.26
CA PHE A 35 -14.33 -9.15 -7.55
C PHE A 35 -14.26 -9.48 -6.06
N GLN A 36 -15.40 -9.56 -5.37
CA GLN A 36 -15.45 -9.92 -3.95
C GLN A 36 -14.84 -11.29 -3.68
N ARG A 37 -15.12 -12.28 -4.54
CA ARG A 37 -14.53 -13.61 -4.40
C ARG A 37 -13.02 -13.58 -4.60
N ALA A 38 -12.53 -12.87 -5.62
CA ALA A 38 -11.10 -12.74 -5.88
C ALA A 38 -10.38 -12.06 -4.71
N LEU A 39 -10.92 -10.95 -4.22
CA LEU A 39 -10.34 -10.22 -3.09
C LEU A 39 -10.37 -11.04 -1.81
N ARG A 40 -11.48 -11.74 -1.49
CA ARG A 40 -11.53 -12.64 -0.33
C ARG A 40 -10.47 -13.75 -0.38
N ASN A 41 -10.24 -14.32 -1.56
CA ASN A 41 -9.21 -15.34 -1.71
C ASN A 41 -7.82 -14.76 -1.38
N VAL A 42 -7.49 -13.56 -1.87
CA VAL A 42 -6.22 -12.89 -1.54
C VAL A 42 -6.14 -12.56 -0.05
N LEU A 43 -7.20 -11.97 0.52
CA LEU A 43 -7.26 -11.62 1.94
C LEU A 43 -7.13 -12.82 2.89
N SER A 44 -7.46 -14.03 2.42
CA SER A 44 -7.34 -15.27 3.21
C SER A 44 -5.93 -15.86 3.27
N THR A 45 -4.94 -15.21 2.66
CA THR A 45 -3.55 -15.70 2.64
C THR A 45 -2.74 -15.24 3.85
N ASP A 46 -1.82 -16.10 4.30
CA ASP A 46 -0.91 -15.81 5.43
C ASP A 46 -0.03 -14.58 5.18
N ILE A 47 0.31 -14.31 3.90
CA ILE A 47 1.12 -13.15 3.53
C ILE A 47 0.36 -11.84 3.74
N VAL A 48 -0.94 -11.79 3.43
CA VAL A 48 -1.78 -10.62 3.72
C VAL A 48 -1.92 -10.44 5.22
N GLU A 49 -2.21 -11.51 5.96
CA GLU A 49 -2.35 -11.45 7.41
C GLU A 49 -1.06 -10.90 8.07
N THR A 50 0.09 -11.43 7.69
CA THR A 50 1.40 -11.01 8.24
C THR A 50 1.77 -9.59 7.82
N THR A 51 1.45 -9.18 6.59
CA THR A 51 1.71 -7.83 6.08
C THR A 51 0.86 -6.81 6.85
N PHE A 52 -0.44 -7.06 6.98
CA PHE A 52 -1.34 -6.17 7.71
C PHE A 52 -1.03 -6.14 9.21
N ALA A 53 -0.59 -7.25 9.81
CA ALA A 53 -0.19 -7.28 11.20
C ALA A 53 1.05 -6.40 11.46
N GLN A 54 2.04 -6.39 10.56
CA GLN A 54 3.15 -5.43 10.61
C GLN A 54 2.66 -3.99 10.55
N ILE A 55 1.73 -3.69 9.64
CA ILE A 55 1.15 -2.35 9.51
C ILE A 55 0.40 -1.92 10.79
N ILE A 56 -0.37 -2.82 11.41
CA ILE A 56 -1.05 -2.56 12.70
C ILE A 56 -0.03 -2.28 13.81
N ASP A 57 1.05 -3.06 13.86
CA ASP A 57 2.12 -2.91 14.85
C ASP A 57 3.01 -1.68 14.58
N ARG A 58 2.85 -1.06 13.41
CA ARG A 58 3.63 0.10 12.90
C ARG A 58 5.13 -0.16 12.72
N LEU A 59 5.57 -1.41 12.86
CA LEU A 59 6.96 -1.80 12.65
C LEU A 59 7.01 -2.98 11.66
N PRO A 60 7.79 -2.88 10.58
CA PRO A 60 8.11 -4.06 9.79
C PRO A 60 8.96 -5.02 10.62
N LEU A 61 8.85 -6.31 10.33
CA LEU A 61 9.78 -7.31 10.85
C LEU A 61 11.18 -7.02 10.31
N ALA A 62 12.19 -7.23 11.13
CA ALA A 62 13.59 -7.05 10.74
C ALA A 62 13.95 -7.89 9.51
N SER A 63 13.41 -9.10 9.40
CA SER A 63 13.63 -10.00 8.26
C SER A 63 13.07 -9.46 6.96
N VAL A 64 12.10 -8.54 7.01
CA VAL A 64 11.53 -7.87 5.84
C VAL A 64 12.31 -6.59 5.57
N ALA A 65 12.39 -5.70 6.57
CA ALA A 65 13.01 -4.38 6.43
C ALA A 65 14.47 -4.44 5.95
N LEU A 66 15.27 -5.35 6.51
CA LEU A 66 16.71 -5.43 6.22
C LEU A 66 17.03 -6.00 4.83
N THR A 67 16.02 -6.42 4.06
CA THR A 67 16.19 -6.80 2.65
C THR A 67 16.19 -5.58 1.72
N ILE A 68 15.66 -4.44 2.18
CA ILE A 68 15.50 -3.24 1.38
C ILE A 68 16.85 -2.53 1.22
N ARG A 69 17.36 -2.51 0.00
CA ARG A 69 18.67 -1.90 -0.30
C ARG A 69 18.60 -0.37 -0.25
N GLY A 70 19.63 0.23 0.33
CA GLY A 70 19.80 1.68 0.37
C GLY A 70 18.93 2.41 1.40
N ILE A 71 18.31 1.65 2.31
CA ILE A 71 17.61 2.17 3.49
C ILE A 71 18.27 1.57 4.72
N GLU A 72 18.58 2.42 5.69
CA GLU A 72 19.09 2.06 7.00
C GLU A 72 17.97 2.17 8.02
N PHE A 73 18.01 1.30 9.03
CA PHE A 73 16.96 1.15 10.04
C PHE A 73 17.56 1.25 11.44
N TYR A 74 16.83 1.85 12.37
CA TYR A 74 17.25 1.95 13.77
C TYR A 74 16.99 0.67 14.57
N GLU A 75 17.55 0.60 15.77
CA GLU A 75 17.50 -0.57 16.66
C GLU A 75 16.09 -1.11 16.90
N ALA A 76 15.08 -0.23 16.99
CA ALA A 76 13.69 -0.63 17.17
C ALA A 76 13.21 -1.59 16.07
N ILE A 77 13.65 -1.41 14.83
CA ILE A 77 13.34 -2.30 13.70
C ILE A 77 14.31 -3.46 13.62
N ILE A 78 15.61 -3.21 13.81
CA ILE A 78 16.63 -4.28 13.78
C ILE A 78 16.28 -5.39 14.77
N ASN A 79 15.76 -5.03 15.94
CA ASN A 79 15.39 -5.95 17.02
C ASN A 79 13.95 -6.46 16.93
N HIS A 80 13.14 -5.97 15.99
CA HIS A 80 11.76 -6.42 15.83
C HIS A 80 11.70 -7.76 15.09
N LYS A 81 11.79 -8.86 15.83
CA LYS A 81 11.87 -10.23 15.28
C LYS A 81 10.54 -10.98 15.23
N ALA A 82 9.54 -10.53 15.97
CA ALA A 82 8.24 -11.17 16.05
C ALA A 82 7.16 -10.11 16.28
N LEU A 83 6.01 -10.34 15.66
CA LEU A 83 4.81 -9.51 15.82
C LEU A 83 4.12 -9.81 17.13
N ASP A 84 3.48 -8.80 17.70
CA ASP A 84 2.55 -8.96 18.81
C ASP A 84 1.34 -9.83 18.37
N PRO A 85 0.98 -10.90 19.11
CA PRO A 85 -0.26 -11.64 18.89
C PRO A 85 -1.51 -10.76 18.78
N GLU A 86 -1.56 -9.62 19.49
CA GLU A 86 -2.66 -8.66 19.41
C GLU A 86 -2.81 -8.05 18.00
N ALA A 87 -1.71 -7.84 17.27
CA ALA A 87 -1.76 -7.33 15.90
C ALA A 87 -2.52 -8.30 14.98
N PHE A 88 -2.27 -9.61 15.11
CA PHE A 88 -3.00 -10.63 14.35
C PHE A 88 -4.49 -10.67 14.71
N LEU A 89 -4.83 -10.55 16.01
CA LEU A 89 -6.23 -10.50 16.44
C LEU A 89 -6.98 -9.31 15.83
N LYS A 90 -6.33 -8.13 15.76
CA LYS A 90 -6.89 -6.93 15.13
C LYS A 90 -7.07 -7.12 13.62
N VAL A 91 -6.10 -7.71 12.92
CA VAL A 91 -6.24 -8.03 11.48
C VAL A 91 -7.42 -8.97 11.25
N LYS A 92 -7.51 -10.07 11.99
CA LYS A 92 -8.61 -11.05 11.86
C LYS A 92 -9.97 -10.41 12.11
N ALA A 93 -10.08 -9.58 13.14
CA ALA A 93 -11.32 -8.88 13.45
C ALA A 93 -11.71 -7.92 12.31
N LEU A 94 -10.76 -7.12 11.82
CA LEU A 94 -10.99 -6.20 10.71
C LEU A 94 -11.45 -6.95 9.45
N LEU A 95 -10.73 -7.98 9.03
CA LEU A 95 -11.03 -8.69 7.78
C LEU A 95 -12.34 -9.49 7.85
N ARG A 96 -12.72 -9.99 9.03
CA ARG A 96 -14.01 -10.67 9.23
C ARG A 96 -15.19 -9.74 9.00
N ASP A 97 -15.09 -8.51 9.50
CA ASP A 97 -16.19 -7.54 9.52
C ASP A 97 -16.14 -6.58 8.30
N PHE A 98 -15.16 -6.77 7.41
CA PHE A 98 -14.92 -5.89 6.27
C PHE A 98 -15.95 -6.07 5.14
N ASP A 99 -16.75 -5.04 4.89
CA ASP A 99 -17.66 -4.98 3.74
C ASP A 99 -16.94 -4.51 2.47
N ILE A 100 -16.51 -5.48 1.65
CA ILE A 100 -15.85 -5.22 0.35
C ILE A 100 -16.74 -4.37 -0.58
N ALA A 101 -18.06 -4.50 -0.50
CA ALA A 101 -18.98 -3.77 -1.38
C ALA A 101 -19.02 -2.27 -1.05
N SER A 102 -18.68 -1.90 0.20
CA SER A 102 -18.55 -0.51 0.64
C SER A 102 -17.19 0.13 0.32
N LEU A 103 -16.20 -0.65 -0.12
CA LEU A 103 -14.86 -0.15 -0.38
C LEU A 103 -14.88 0.88 -1.50
N GLU A 104 -14.37 2.08 -1.22
CA GLU A 104 -14.26 3.15 -2.21
C GLU A 104 -13.01 2.98 -3.06
N LEU A 105 -13.23 2.73 -4.37
CA LEU A 105 -12.19 2.59 -5.38
C LEU A 105 -12.36 3.65 -6.47
N GLN A 106 -11.32 3.86 -7.26
CA GLN A 106 -11.31 4.84 -8.35
C GLN A 106 -12.40 4.49 -9.38
N VAL A 107 -13.28 5.44 -9.67
CA VAL A 107 -14.44 5.25 -10.57
C VAL A 107 -13.98 4.75 -11.94
N GLU A 108 -12.93 5.36 -12.49
CA GLU A 108 -12.38 4.97 -13.80
C GLU A 108 -11.98 3.49 -13.87
N VAL A 109 -11.40 2.95 -12.80
CA VAL A 109 -10.95 1.55 -12.73
C VAL A 109 -12.16 0.62 -12.61
N LEU A 110 -13.14 0.97 -11.77
CA LEU A 110 -14.39 0.23 -11.62
C LEU A 110 -15.14 0.15 -12.96
N GLU A 111 -15.34 1.28 -13.63
CA GLU A 111 -15.99 1.33 -14.94
C GLU A 111 -15.23 0.54 -16.00
N ARG A 112 -13.90 0.58 -15.98
CA ARG A 112 -13.07 -0.16 -16.94
C ARG A 112 -13.20 -1.66 -16.77
N TYR A 113 -13.28 -2.16 -15.53
CA TYR A 113 -13.59 -3.55 -15.27
C TYR A 113 -15.00 -3.91 -15.75
N GLN A 114 -16.00 -3.11 -15.39
CA GLN A 114 -17.42 -3.28 -15.74
C GLN A 114 -17.68 -3.30 -17.26
N ARG A 115 -16.91 -2.55 -18.05
CA ARG A 115 -17.05 -2.48 -19.52
C ARG A 115 -16.71 -3.79 -20.23
N ASN A 116 -16.00 -4.71 -19.58
CA ASN A 116 -15.61 -5.98 -20.17
C ASN A 116 -16.55 -7.09 -19.71
N THR A 117 -16.87 -8.07 -20.56
CA THR A 117 -17.61 -9.25 -20.10
C THR A 117 -16.87 -9.93 -18.95
N ALA A 118 -17.58 -10.22 -17.85
CA ALA A 118 -17.09 -10.60 -16.52
C ALA A 118 -16.16 -11.84 -16.45
N SER A 119 -15.76 -12.43 -17.57
CA SER A 119 -14.89 -13.62 -17.64
C SER A 119 -13.90 -13.60 -18.80
N SER A 120 -13.86 -12.52 -19.58
CA SER A 120 -12.95 -12.38 -20.72
C SER A 120 -11.50 -12.21 -20.26
N LYS A 121 -10.53 -12.49 -21.14
CA LYS A 121 -9.11 -12.27 -20.83
C LYS A 121 -8.81 -10.81 -20.45
N ALA A 122 -9.46 -9.86 -21.13
CA ALA A 122 -9.35 -8.44 -20.81
C ALA A 122 -9.94 -8.11 -19.43
N SER A 123 -11.08 -8.71 -19.07
CA SER A 123 -11.68 -8.56 -17.73
C SER A 123 -10.76 -9.08 -16.61
N ARG A 124 -9.98 -10.15 -16.86
CA ARG A 124 -9.04 -10.70 -15.86
C ARG A 124 -7.91 -9.74 -15.48
N LEU A 125 -7.37 -8.97 -16.43
CA LEU A 125 -6.33 -7.99 -16.13
C LEU A 125 -6.88 -6.86 -15.27
N HIS A 126 -8.06 -6.34 -15.60
CA HIS A 126 -8.75 -5.32 -14.80
C HIS A 126 -9.19 -5.85 -13.43
N LEU A 127 -9.52 -7.13 -13.32
CA LEU A 127 -9.79 -7.77 -12.04
C LEU A 127 -8.54 -7.79 -11.14
N ILE A 128 -7.37 -8.17 -11.69
CA ILE A 128 -6.11 -8.15 -10.93
C ILE A 128 -5.81 -6.72 -10.47
N GLU A 129 -5.96 -5.74 -11.36
CA GLU A 129 -5.79 -4.33 -11.00
C GLU A 129 -6.70 -3.89 -9.86
N LEU A 130 -8.00 -4.21 -9.94
CA LEU A 130 -8.94 -3.89 -8.87
C LEU A 130 -8.55 -4.55 -7.55
N VAL A 131 -8.07 -5.80 -7.59
CA VAL A 131 -7.62 -6.51 -6.38
C VAL A 131 -6.40 -5.84 -5.77
N VAL A 132 -5.41 -5.44 -6.57
CA VAL A 132 -4.21 -4.73 -6.07
C VAL A 132 -4.61 -3.39 -5.44
N ILE A 133 -5.39 -2.57 -6.15
CA ILE A 133 -5.84 -1.26 -5.64
C ILE A 133 -6.67 -1.45 -4.36
N ALA A 134 -7.50 -2.49 -4.30
CA ALA A 134 -8.26 -2.79 -3.09
C ALA A 134 -7.37 -3.15 -1.90
N ILE A 135 -6.33 -3.97 -2.09
CA ILE A 135 -5.35 -4.29 -1.05
C ILE A 135 -4.64 -3.03 -0.56
N HIS A 136 -4.21 -2.16 -1.46
CA HIS A 136 -3.61 -0.87 -1.12
C HIS A 136 -4.54 0.00 -0.26
N ARG A 137 -5.82 0.10 -0.66
CA ARG A 137 -6.83 0.86 0.10
C ARG A 137 -7.11 0.24 1.47
N ILE A 138 -7.14 -1.08 1.57
CA ILE A 138 -7.30 -1.77 2.86
C ILE A 138 -6.07 -1.51 3.74
N ALA A 139 -4.86 -1.58 3.20
CA ALA A 139 -3.63 -1.29 3.94
C ALA A 139 -3.61 0.15 4.51
N ILE A 140 -4.13 1.14 3.77
CA ILE A 140 -4.33 2.50 4.28
C ILE A 140 -5.26 2.51 5.50
N GLN A 141 -6.40 1.80 5.44
CA GLN A 141 -7.34 1.72 6.56
C GLN A 141 -6.72 1.00 7.77
N VAL A 142 -6.02 -0.11 7.53
CA VAL A 142 -5.27 -0.87 8.53
C VAL A 142 -4.22 0.03 9.21
N TYR A 143 -3.47 0.80 8.43
CA TYR A 143 -2.50 1.76 8.98
C TYR A 143 -3.20 2.80 9.84
N LYS A 144 -4.32 3.38 9.43
CA LYS A 144 -5.02 4.40 10.22
C LYS A 144 -5.51 3.90 11.57
N ILE A 145 -5.87 2.62 11.71
CA ILE A 145 -6.32 2.05 12.98
C ILE A 145 -5.19 1.47 13.84
N GLY A 146 -3.98 1.32 13.30
CA GLY A 146 -2.84 0.76 14.03
C GLY A 146 -2.45 1.61 15.24
N THR A 147 -1.99 0.97 16.32
CA THR A 147 -1.63 1.64 17.57
C THR A 147 -0.48 2.62 17.34
N PRO A 148 -0.58 3.91 17.73
CA PRO A 148 0.48 4.87 17.51
C PRO A 148 1.78 4.49 18.24
N LEU A 149 2.91 4.57 17.54
CA LEU A 149 4.24 4.26 18.10
C LEU A 149 4.66 5.16 19.27
N LYS A 150 4.05 6.34 19.39
CA LYS A 150 4.31 7.27 20.48
C LYS A 150 4.01 6.66 21.86
N GLU A 151 3.04 5.75 21.94
CA GLU A 151 2.71 5.02 23.18
C GLU A 151 3.85 4.08 23.61
N ARG A 152 4.70 3.67 22.66
CA ARG A 152 5.91 2.85 22.86
C ARG A 152 7.18 3.71 23.00
N GLY A 153 7.05 5.03 23.06
CA GLY A 153 8.19 5.96 23.14
C GLY A 153 8.98 6.10 21.84
N LEU A 154 8.43 5.65 20.70
CA LEU A 154 9.08 5.69 19.39
C LEU A 154 8.51 6.82 18.52
N GLN A 155 9.36 7.44 17.71
CA GLN A 155 8.98 8.41 16.69
C GLN A 155 9.09 7.74 15.31
N GLU A 156 7.96 7.58 14.63
CA GLU A 156 7.87 6.79 13.39
C GLU A 156 8.75 7.37 12.27
N ASP A 157 8.87 8.69 12.20
CA ASP A 157 9.67 9.44 11.23
C ASP A 157 11.18 9.43 11.51
N GLN A 158 11.61 8.69 12.54
CA GLN A 158 13.02 8.51 12.92
C GLN A 158 13.43 7.04 12.92
N LEU A 159 12.64 6.16 12.30
CA LEU A 159 12.93 4.72 12.30
C LEU A 159 13.74 4.24 11.12
N CYS A 160 13.73 4.97 10.01
CA CYS A 160 14.57 4.66 8.86
C CYS A 160 14.97 5.90 8.06
N TYR A 161 16.10 5.78 7.38
CA TYR A 161 16.62 6.83 6.51
C TYR A 161 17.38 6.23 5.34
N SER A 162 17.60 7.04 4.30
CA SER A 162 18.66 6.77 3.33
C SER A 162 19.77 7.80 3.50
N SER A 163 21.03 7.35 3.46
CA SER A 163 22.17 8.25 3.36
C SER A 163 22.66 8.29 1.92
N ASP A 164 22.76 9.49 1.36
CA ASP A 164 23.68 9.75 0.25
C ASP A 164 24.97 10.39 0.78
N ARG A 165 26.01 10.57 -0.05
CA ARG A 165 27.32 11.09 0.39
C ARG A 165 27.26 12.46 1.08
N TYR A 166 26.14 13.18 1.03
CA TYR A 166 26.03 14.55 1.49
C TYR A 166 24.79 14.84 2.36
N LYS A 167 23.83 13.91 2.48
CA LYS A 167 22.59 14.14 3.21
C LYS A 167 21.93 12.84 3.70
N MET A 168 21.50 12.84 4.96
CA MET A 168 20.55 11.87 5.50
C MET A 168 19.12 12.31 5.17
N ARG A 169 18.31 11.37 4.69
CA ARG A 169 16.89 11.58 4.39
C ARG A 169 16.07 10.59 5.18
N TYR A 170 15.39 11.09 6.21
CA TYR A 170 14.47 10.32 7.02
C TYR A 170 13.16 10.12 6.28
N TYR A 171 12.57 8.94 6.46
CA TYR A 171 11.27 8.62 5.91
C TYR A 171 10.19 8.75 6.98
N PRO A 172 8.97 9.16 6.60
CA PRO A 172 7.87 9.39 7.55
C PRO A 172 7.37 8.11 8.23
N THR A 173 7.66 6.95 7.62
CA THR A 173 7.28 5.63 8.10
C THR A 173 8.30 4.59 7.66
N PRO A 174 8.49 3.50 8.44
CA PRO A 174 9.37 2.41 8.03
C PRO A 174 8.82 1.53 6.90
N PHE A 175 7.54 1.67 6.53
CA PHE A 175 6.93 1.01 5.38
C PHE A 175 7.18 1.81 4.11
N VAL A 176 8.41 1.77 3.61
CA VAL A 176 8.84 2.64 2.52
C VAL A 176 9.39 1.87 1.33
N LEU A 177 8.94 2.29 0.15
CA LEU A 177 9.56 1.98 -1.13
C LEU A 177 10.16 3.26 -1.67
N ARG A 178 11.46 3.28 -1.96
CA ARG A 178 12.22 4.50 -2.30
C ARG A 178 11.58 5.33 -3.42
N GLN A 179 10.93 4.67 -4.38
CA GLN A 179 10.27 5.31 -5.52
C GLN A 179 8.95 6.02 -5.15
N TYR A 180 8.33 5.63 -4.03
CA TYR A 180 7.03 6.09 -3.55
C TYR A 180 7.13 6.82 -2.19
N ALA A 181 8.33 7.32 -1.87
CA ALA A 181 8.69 7.72 -0.52
C ALA A 181 8.39 9.19 -0.16
N ASP A 182 7.93 10.00 -1.10
CA ASP A 182 7.67 11.43 -0.87
C ASP A 182 6.16 11.69 -0.64
N PRO A 183 5.74 11.85 0.62
CA PRO A 183 4.33 12.01 0.96
C PRO A 183 3.70 13.29 0.41
N LYS A 184 4.48 14.27 -0.06
CA LYS A 184 3.91 15.48 -0.70
C LYS A 184 3.20 15.16 -2.02
N GLN A 185 3.47 13.99 -2.58
CA GLN A 185 2.78 13.49 -3.76
C GLN A 185 1.37 12.99 -3.45
N TYR A 186 0.99 12.85 -2.18
CA TYR A 186 -0.25 12.20 -1.80
C TYR A 186 -1.17 13.20 -1.11
N ARG A 187 -2.03 13.86 -1.89
CA ARG A 187 -2.89 14.95 -1.38
C ARG A 187 -3.98 14.47 -0.43
N GLU A 188 -4.50 13.27 -0.62
CA GLU A 188 -5.66 12.76 0.13
C GLU A 188 -5.24 12.00 1.38
N GLU A 189 -4.44 10.94 1.22
CA GLU A 189 -4.11 10.03 2.32
C GLU A 189 -2.72 10.31 2.92
N GLY A 190 -1.93 11.18 2.28
CA GLY A 190 -0.63 11.63 2.77
C GLY A 190 0.32 10.46 3.05
N ILE A 191 0.82 10.41 4.28
CA ILE A 191 1.77 9.38 4.75
C ILE A 191 1.15 7.97 4.67
N ALA A 192 -0.18 7.83 4.75
CA ALA A 192 -0.82 6.52 4.75
C ALA A 192 -0.73 5.80 3.38
N GLU A 193 -0.45 6.51 2.28
CA GLU A 193 -0.19 5.86 0.98
C GLU A 193 1.08 5.00 1.00
N LEU A 194 2.10 5.34 1.81
CA LEU A 194 3.36 4.60 1.85
C LEU A 194 3.17 3.13 2.32
N PRO A 195 2.49 2.86 3.45
CA PRO A 195 2.09 1.50 3.84
C PRO A 195 1.23 0.78 2.80
N GLY A 196 0.44 1.53 2.01
CA GLY A 196 -0.33 0.98 0.90
C GLY A 196 0.57 0.35 -0.16
N TYR A 197 1.51 1.15 -0.70
CA TYR A 197 2.45 0.67 -1.72
C TYR A 197 3.38 -0.41 -1.18
N TRP A 198 3.80 -0.28 0.07
CA TRP A 198 4.57 -1.31 0.73
C TRP A 198 3.79 -2.63 0.84
N ALA A 199 2.49 -2.59 1.16
CA ALA A 199 1.67 -3.78 1.17
C ALA A 199 1.53 -4.43 -0.22
N GLU A 200 1.39 -3.62 -1.28
CA GLU A 200 1.38 -4.16 -2.65
C GLU A 200 2.67 -4.93 -2.95
N ASP A 201 3.83 -4.33 -2.65
CA ASP A 201 5.13 -4.95 -2.85
C ASP A 201 5.29 -6.27 -2.09
N GLN A 202 4.89 -6.29 -0.81
CA GLN A 202 4.98 -7.50 -0.01
C GLN A 202 4.05 -8.62 -0.47
N ILE A 203 2.81 -8.29 -0.89
CA ILE A 203 1.78 -9.29 -1.22
C ILE A 203 1.93 -9.79 -2.66
N PHE A 204 2.32 -8.91 -3.60
CA PHE A 204 2.36 -9.22 -5.03
C PHE A 204 3.77 -9.31 -5.62
N GLY A 205 4.82 -9.00 -4.83
CA GLY A 205 6.22 -9.02 -5.28
C GLY A 205 6.68 -7.74 -5.99
N GLY A 206 5.89 -6.68 -5.92
CA GLY A 206 6.20 -5.36 -6.48
C GLY A 206 4.99 -4.44 -6.50
N VAL A 207 5.21 -3.15 -6.74
CA VAL A 207 4.11 -2.21 -6.99
C VAL A 207 3.57 -2.43 -8.38
N VAL A 208 2.29 -2.80 -8.48
CA VAL A 208 1.68 -3.14 -9.76
C VAL A 208 1.11 -1.88 -10.39
N VAL A 209 1.93 -1.20 -11.19
CA VAL A 209 1.48 -0.05 -11.97
C VAL A 209 0.83 -0.54 -13.25
N PHE A 210 -0.48 -0.31 -13.38
CA PHE A 210 -1.20 -0.54 -14.62
C PHE A 210 -1.13 0.71 -15.50
N ASP A 211 -0.67 0.53 -16.73
CA ASP A 211 -0.59 1.60 -17.73
C ASP A 211 -1.98 2.21 -17.98
N ARG A 212 -2.09 3.53 -17.75
CA ARG A 212 -3.31 4.31 -17.96
C ARG A 212 -3.33 5.01 -19.31
N GLY A 213 -2.57 4.52 -20.28
CA GLY A 213 -2.67 4.92 -21.69
C GLY A 213 -2.05 6.28 -22.03
N ASN A 214 -1.41 6.96 -21.09
CA ASN A 214 -0.65 8.19 -21.34
C ASN A 214 0.71 8.13 -20.64
N GLY A 215 1.53 7.15 -21.01
CA GLY A 215 2.97 7.09 -20.77
C GLY A 215 3.42 7.12 -19.31
N THR A 216 3.84 5.98 -18.77
CA THR A 216 5.26 5.62 -18.57
C THR A 216 5.31 4.25 -17.86
N GLU A 217 6.20 3.40 -18.36
CA GLU A 217 6.64 2.07 -17.89
C GLU A 217 6.95 2.07 -16.36
N LEU A 218 6.86 0.98 -15.58
CA LEU A 218 7.33 -0.40 -15.77
C LEU A 218 6.52 -1.39 -14.91
N ILE A 219 6.32 -2.61 -15.43
CA ILE A 219 6.10 -3.82 -14.64
C ILE A 219 7.48 -4.31 -14.18
N THR A 220 7.68 -4.55 -12.88
CA THR A 220 8.78 -5.42 -12.43
C THR A 220 8.17 -6.51 -11.56
N VAL A 221 8.37 -7.76 -12.01
CA VAL A 221 8.11 -9.01 -11.26
C VAL A 221 9.34 -9.35 -10.44
#